data_AF-A0A0B5IPS0-F1
#
_entry.id   AF-A0A0B5IPS0-F1
#
_cell.length_a   1.000
_cell.length_b   1.000
_cell.length_c   1.000
_cell.angle_alpha   90.00
_cell.angle_beta   90.00
_cell.angle_gamma   90.00
#
_symmetry.space_group_name_H-M   'P 1'
#
loop_
_entity.id
_entity.type
_entity.pdbx_description
1 polymer ?
#
loop_
_entity_poly.entity_id
_entity_poly.type
_entity_poly.pdbx_seq_one_letter_code
_entity_poly.pdbx_strand_id
1 'polypeptide(L)'
;MPENTGGEDAKNIPFAPLHDYVLAHPCPTCKAVAGTPCDAPRKQAALQRKDKTVRLLGHEPKSHDPLHLLHTRRQDVGARHRDRDIGNAPEEDRVAGRSYSTLGQGPNPGGSRKKQVGWKGMELSTRAAAVLGGSPGAVKWPYGLTPAARSSYKSQDAYEAAVQGRLEAQELLVAWAEEHGLRQSSTGCCPRWLQRSSSRQCRDGACTRQDPPALDAYWLDHTVGWLLGGRPAVLTSAPYHFEHQDQERLRWWTTQDPLLRSARGTGWYGFDTTQIVVWRADLLETVTPLGPVPLTEAPA
;
A
#
# COMPACT_ATOMS: atom_id res chain seq x y z
N MET A 1 -0.50 39.49 -47.82
CA MET A 1 0.02 38.39 -46.97
C MET A 1 0.13 38.95 -45.56
N PRO A 2 -0.90 38.80 -44.70
CA PRO A 2 -0.80 39.29 -43.33
C PRO A 2 0.15 38.37 -42.55
N GLU A 3 1.12 38.99 -41.90
CA GLU A 3 2.13 38.37 -41.06
C GLU A 3 1.48 37.81 -39.80
N ASN A 4 1.60 36.50 -39.61
CA ASN A 4 1.18 35.77 -38.42
C ASN A 4 2.14 36.11 -37.27
N THR A 5 1.92 37.28 -36.65
CA THR A 5 2.67 37.78 -35.52
C THR A 5 1.88 37.53 -34.24
N GLY A 6 2.44 36.75 -33.32
CA GLY A 6 1.93 36.66 -31.94
C GLY A 6 1.24 35.36 -31.55
N GLY A 7 1.87 34.21 -31.80
CA GLY A 7 1.63 33.01 -30.99
C GLY A 7 2.32 33.17 -29.64
N GLU A 8 1.82 34.06 -28.77
CA GLU A 8 2.24 34.07 -27.36
C GLU A 8 1.95 32.68 -26.78
N ASP A 9 2.98 32.06 -26.21
CA ASP A 9 2.93 30.79 -25.50
C ASP A 9 1.66 30.72 -24.65
N ALA A 10 0.65 30.03 -25.15
CA ALA A 10 -0.61 29.88 -24.47
C ALA A 10 -0.36 28.89 -23.32
N LYS A 11 0.19 29.42 -22.23
CA LYS A 11 0.68 28.64 -21.09
C LYS A 11 -0.48 27.84 -20.50
N ASN A 12 -0.26 26.54 -20.39
CA ASN A 12 -1.16 25.64 -19.66
C ASN A 12 -1.50 26.27 -18.30
N ILE A 13 -2.80 26.38 -18.00
CA ILE A 13 -3.23 26.86 -16.68
C ILE A 13 -2.71 25.86 -15.65
N PRO A 14 -1.84 26.30 -14.72
CA PRO A 14 -1.33 25.39 -13.69
C PRO A 14 -2.50 24.91 -12.83
N PHE A 15 -2.44 23.65 -12.40
CA PHE A 15 -3.38 23.16 -11.37
C PHE A 15 -3.30 24.06 -10.15
N ALA A 16 -4.44 24.30 -9.52
CA ALA A 16 -4.48 25.03 -8.26
C ALA A 16 -3.53 24.38 -7.23
N PRO A 17 -2.87 25.18 -6.39
CA PRO A 17 -2.10 24.70 -5.26
C PRO A 17 -2.85 23.65 -4.42
N LEU A 18 -2.11 22.72 -3.82
CA LEU A 18 -2.72 21.66 -3.00
C LEU A 18 -3.61 22.21 -1.88
N HIS A 19 -3.25 23.34 -1.26
CA HIS A 19 -4.06 23.92 -0.18
C HIS A 19 -5.49 24.30 -0.64
N ASP A 20 -5.68 24.74 -1.88
CA ASP A 20 -7.00 25.05 -2.44
C ASP A 20 -7.85 23.78 -2.55
N TYR A 21 -7.23 22.70 -3.04
CA TYR A 21 -7.84 21.38 -3.07
C TYR A 21 -8.24 20.88 -1.69
N VAL A 22 -7.43 21.12 -0.67
CA VAL A 22 -7.74 20.74 0.72
C VAL A 22 -8.87 21.57 1.30
N LEU A 23 -8.88 22.89 1.06
CA LEU A 23 -9.93 23.78 1.56
C LEU A 23 -11.28 23.52 0.88
N ALA A 24 -11.31 23.10 -0.38
CA ALA A 24 -12.54 22.81 -1.11
C ALA A 24 -13.40 21.66 -0.51
N HIS A 25 -12.86 20.90 0.44
CA HIS A 25 -13.60 19.84 1.14
C HIS A 25 -13.91 20.22 2.59
N PRO A 26 -15.03 19.78 3.18
CA PRO A 26 -15.26 19.91 4.61
C PRO A 26 -14.25 19.08 5.41
N CYS A 27 -13.88 19.54 6.61
CA CYS A 27 -12.96 18.81 7.48
C CYS A 27 -13.68 17.63 8.16
N PRO A 28 -13.25 16.37 7.95
CA PRO A 28 -13.89 15.23 8.60
C PRO A 28 -13.68 15.22 10.13
N THR A 29 -12.62 15.88 10.61
CA THR A 29 -12.22 15.92 12.02
C THR A 29 -12.97 17.01 12.79
N CYS A 30 -12.78 18.29 12.45
CA CYS A 30 -13.40 19.41 13.19
C CYS A 30 -14.68 19.97 12.55
N LYS A 31 -15.17 19.36 11.46
CA LYS A 31 -16.39 19.76 10.75
C LYS A 31 -16.37 21.18 10.17
N ALA A 32 -15.20 21.83 10.11
CA ALA A 32 -15.01 23.07 9.35
C ALA A 32 -15.54 22.90 7.92
N VAL A 33 -16.36 23.85 7.47
CA VAL A 33 -16.99 23.80 6.14
C VAL A 33 -15.95 24.02 5.04
N ALA A 34 -16.28 23.62 3.80
CA ALA A 34 -15.43 23.90 2.64
C ALA A 34 -15.13 25.42 2.54
N GLY A 35 -13.92 25.76 2.11
CA GLY A 35 -13.40 27.13 2.04
C GLY A 35 -12.87 27.70 3.36
N THR A 36 -13.25 27.14 4.52
CA THR A 36 -12.80 27.67 5.82
C THR A 36 -11.60 26.91 6.38
N PRO A 37 -10.65 27.58 7.07
CA PRO A 37 -9.54 26.91 7.74
C PRO A 37 -10.04 25.96 8.84
N CYS A 38 -9.23 24.96 9.20
CA CYS A 38 -9.57 24.07 10.30
C CYS A 38 -9.39 24.78 11.65
N ASP A 39 -10.34 24.57 12.56
CA ASP A 39 -10.08 24.74 13.99
C ASP A 39 -9.23 23.58 14.50
N ALA A 40 -7.94 23.83 14.75
CA ALA A 40 -6.95 22.83 15.14
C ALA A 40 -6.01 23.38 16.23
N PRO A 41 -6.51 23.58 17.47
CA PRO A 41 -5.83 24.36 18.50
C PRO A 41 -4.46 23.78 18.87
N ARG A 42 -4.31 22.44 18.87
CA ARG A 42 -3.03 21.78 19.12
C ARG A 42 -1.97 22.10 18.06
N LYS A 43 -2.36 22.17 16.78
CA LYS A 43 -1.44 22.51 15.68
C LYS A 43 -1.09 23.99 15.74
N GLN A 44 -2.06 24.86 15.97
CA GLN A 44 -1.83 26.30 16.16
C GLN A 44 -0.86 26.57 17.32
N ALA A 45 -1.07 25.95 18.48
CA ALA A 45 -0.17 26.07 19.62
C ALA A 45 1.26 25.52 19.32
N ALA A 46 1.38 24.50 18.46
CA ALA A 46 2.68 24.01 18.03
C ALA A 46 3.41 25.02 17.12
N LEU A 47 2.70 25.67 16.19
CA LEU A 47 3.27 26.71 15.32
C LEU A 47 3.65 27.97 16.12
N GLN A 48 2.79 28.41 17.03
CA GLN A 48 3.09 29.54 17.93
C GLN A 48 4.34 29.29 18.78
N ARG A 49 4.55 28.04 19.24
CA ARG A 49 5.79 27.67 19.94
C ARG A 49 7.02 27.78 19.04
N LYS A 50 6.92 27.36 17.77
CA LYS A 50 8.01 27.54 16.80
C LYS A 50 8.30 29.01 16.56
N ASP A 51 7.27 29.83 16.37
CA ASP A 51 7.42 31.28 16.14
C ASP A 51 8.07 31.97 17.33
N LYS A 52 7.68 31.59 18.55
CA LYS A 52 8.32 32.07 19.77
C LYS A 52 9.81 31.74 19.79
N THR A 53 10.19 30.52 19.44
CA THR A 53 11.60 30.12 19.37
C THR A 53 12.37 30.90 18.32
N VAL A 54 11.80 31.10 17.13
CA VAL A 54 12.44 31.88 16.04
C VAL A 54 12.68 33.33 16.48
N ARG A 55 11.71 33.95 17.16
CA ARG A 55 11.85 35.30 17.72
C ARG A 55 12.92 35.39 18.79
N LEU A 56 13.02 34.39 19.68
CA LEU A 56 14.07 34.35 20.71
C LEU A 56 15.48 34.29 20.11
N LEU A 57 15.62 33.79 18.88
CA LEU A 57 16.88 33.77 18.13
C LEU A 57 17.13 35.06 17.34
N GLY A 58 16.30 36.10 17.49
CA GLY A 58 16.46 37.37 16.78
C GLY A 58 16.03 37.33 15.32
N HIS A 59 15.22 36.35 14.93
CA HIS A 59 14.69 36.22 13.57
C HIS A 59 13.17 36.48 13.52
N GLU A 60 12.70 37.00 12.40
CA GLU A 60 11.26 37.10 12.13
C GLU A 60 10.69 35.74 11.70
N PRO A 61 9.58 35.27 12.29
CA PRO A 61 8.90 34.06 11.85
C PRO A 61 8.48 34.16 10.38
N LYS A 62 8.86 33.16 9.58
CA LYS A 62 8.37 33.03 8.21
C LYS A 62 6.90 32.59 8.23
N SER A 63 6.13 33.00 7.22
CA SER A 63 4.78 32.47 7.01
C SER A 63 4.81 30.95 6.95
N HIS A 64 4.01 30.28 7.77
CA HIS A 64 3.86 28.84 7.71
C HIS A 64 3.13 28.42 6.44
N ASP A 65 3.44 27.24 5.93
CA ASP A 65 2.62 26.59 4.91
C ASP A 65 1.17 26.47 5.42
N PRO A 66 0.16 26.99 4.69
CA PRO A 66 -1.25 26.89 5.05
C PRO A 66 -1.69 25.44 5.35
N LEU A 67 -1.06 24.44 4.73
CA LEU A 67 -1.36 23.03 4.99
C LEU A 67 -1.08 22.65 6.46
N HIS A 68 -0.07 23.24 7.10
CA HIS A 68 0.25 22.94 8.51
C HIS A 68 -0.86 23.33 9.49
N LEU A 69 -1.77 24.22 9.10
CA LEU A 69 -2.92 24.62 9.90
C LEU A 69 -4.13 23.67 9.75
N LEU A 70 -4.08 22.74 8.80
CA LEU A 70 -5.21 21.86 8.47
C LEU A 70 -5.06 20.47 9.11
N HIS A 71 -6.18 19.80 9.41
CA HIS A 71 -6.15 18.41 9.87
C HIS A 71 -5.66 17.47 8.77
N THR A 72 -4.80 16.50 9.11
CA THR A 72 -4.20 15.56 8.15
C THR A 72 -5.26 14.83 7.32
N ARG A 73 -6.36 14.37 7.95
CA ARG A 73 -7.46 13.72 7.22
C ARG A 73 -8.10 14.61 6.15
N ARG A 74 -8.16 15.94 6.35
CA ARG A 74 -8.65 16.87 5.33
C ARG A 74 -7.62 17.01 4.20
N GLN A 75 -6.33 17.09 4.56
CA GLN A 75 -5.23 17.12 3.58
C GLN A 75 -5.28 15.90 2.65
N ASP A 76 -5.48 14.70 3.21
CA ASP A 76 -5.58 13.45 2.43
C ASP A 76 -6.74 13.47 1.42
N VAL A 77 -7.88 14.04 1.80
CA VAL A 77 -9.04 14.18 0.90
C VAL A 77 -8.71 15.16 -0.23
N GLY A 78 -8.10 16.31 0.08
CA GLY A 78 -7.67 17.27 -0.94
C GLY A 78 -6.60 16.72 -1.88
N ALA A 79 -5.61 15.99 -1.36
CA ALA A 79 -4.58 15.34 -2.16
C ALA A 79 -5.17 14.35 -3.16
N ARG A 80 -6.03 13.42 -2.69
CA ARG A 80 -6.73 12.47 -3.58
C ARG A 80 -7.58 13.18 -4.65
N HIS A 81 -8.19 14.32 -4.31
CA HIS A 81 -8.93 15.12 -5.28
C HIS A 81 -8.00 15.69 -6.35
N ARG A 82 -6.89 16.31 -5.93
CA ARG A 82 -5.89 16.86 -6.86
C ARG A 82 -5.29 15.80 -7.77
N ASP A 83 -4.92 14.66 -7.22
CA ASP A 83 -4.31 13.56 -7.98
C ASP A 83 -5.28 12.98 -9.01
N ARG A 84 -6.57 12.90 -8.66
CA ARG A 84 -7.64 12.51 -9.60
C ARG A 84 -7.76 13.51 -10.75
N ASP A 85 -7.76 14.81 -10.46
CA ASP A 85 -7.86 15.84 -11.50
C ASP A 85 -6.62 15.82 -12.42
N ILE A 86 -5.42 15.67 -11.85
CA ILE A 86 -4.18 15.50 -12.61
C ILE A 86 -4.26 14.25 -13.49
N GLY A 87 -4.70 13.12 -12.95
CA GLY A 87 -4.78 11.85 -13.68
C GLY A 87 -5.87 11.80 -14.75
N ASN A 88 -6.91 12.63 -14.63
CA ASN A 88 -7.99 12.77 -15.62
C ASN A 88 -7.67 13.81 -16.70
N ALA A 89 -6.68 14.68 -16.48
CA ALA A 89 -6.29 15.66 -17.47
C ALA A 89 -5.48 14.97 -18.58
N PRO A 90 -5.87 15.11 -19.86
CA PRO A 90 -5.05 14.62 -20.95
C PRO A 90 -3.69 15.34 -20.91
N GLU A 91 -2.60 14.60 -21.14
CA GLU A 91 -1.25 15.16 -21.14
C GLU A 91 -0.95 15.88 -22.46
N GLU A 92 -1.31 15.25 -23.59
CA GLU A 92 -1.05 15.74 -24.95
C GLU A 92 -2.15 16.71 -25.46
N ASP A 93 -3.40 16.57 -25.02
CA ASP A 93 -4.55 17.39 -25.47
C ASP A 93 -4.91 18.53 -24.51
N ARG A 94 -3.92 19.16 -23.86
CA ARG A 94 -4.20 20.33 -23.02
C ARG A 94 -4.54 21.53 -23.90
N VAL A 95 -5.80 21.93 -23.86
CA VAL A 95 -6.26 23.15 -24.53
C VAL A 95 -5.75 24.33 -23.71
N ALA A 96 -4.95 25.19 -24.33
CA ALA A 96 -4.44 26.37 -23.67
C ALA A 96 -5.59 27.24 -23.13
N GLY A 97 -5.45 27.74 -21.90
CA GLY A 97 -6.51 28.48 -21.21
C GLY A 97 -7.64 27.62 -20.63
N ARG A 98 -7.63 26.29 -20.79
CA ARG A 98 -8.60 25.40 -20.13
C ARG A 98 -8.10 24.94 -18.76
N SER A 99 -8.90 25.15 -17.72
CA SER A 99 -8.67 24.54 -16.41
C SER A 99 -9.20 23.10 -16.41
N TYR A 100 -8.37 22.16 -15.97
CA TYR A 100 -8.75 20.76 -15.71
C TYR A 100 -9.05 20.51 -14.23
N SER A 101 -9.00 21.57 -13.41
CA SER A 101 -9.41 21.50 -12.01
C SER A 101 -10.93 21.40 -11.91
N THR A 102 -11.41 20.46 -11.09
CA THR A 102 -12.83 20.33 -10.75
C THR A 102 -13.19 21.06 -9.45
N LEU A 103 -12.30 21.93 -8.95
CA LEU A 103 -12.59 22.78 -7.80
C LEU A 103 -13.80 23.69 -8.06
N GLY A 104 -14.73 23.73 -7.11
CA GLY A 104 -15.96 24.52 -7.22
C GLY A 104 -17.04 23.90 -8.12
N GLN A 105 -16.73 22.86 -8.89
CA GLN A 105 -17.75 22.06 -9.57
C GLN A 105 -18.39 21.16 -8.52
N GLY A 106 -19.71 21.27 -8.33
CA GLY A 106 -20.46 20.40 -7.43
C GLY A 106 -20.18 18.91 -7.71
N PRO A 107 -20.49 18.00 -6.77
CA PRO A 107 -20.21 16.58 -6.93
C PRO A 107 -20.77 16.10 -8.26
N ASN A 108 -19.87 15.68 -9.16
CA ASN A 108 -20.20 15.36 -10.53
C ASN A 108 -21.29 14.25 -10.55
N PRO A 109 -22.53 14.52 -11.01
CA PRO A 109 -23.64 13.58 -10.84
C PRO A 109 -23.56 12.35 -11.76
N GLY A 110 -22.63 12.32 -12.71
CA GLY A 110 -22.55 11.33 -13.78
C GLY A 110 -21.46 10.27 -13.60
N GLY A 111 -21.62 9.34 -12.65
CA GLY A 111 -20.65 8.25 -12.42
C GLY A 111 -21.27 6.87 -12.23
N SER A 112 -22.39 6.55 -12.88
CA SER A 112 -23.13 5.31 -12.63
C SER A 112 -22.50 4.03 -13.20
N ARG A 113 -21.47 4.12 -14.07
CA ARG A 113 -20.77 2.94 -14.61
C ARG A 113 -19.70 2.34 -13.67
N LYS A 114 -19.36 2.98 -12.56
CA LYS A 114 -18.37 2.49 -11.57
C LYS A 114 -18.93 1.63 -10.44
N LYS A 115 -20.26 1.39 -10.41
CA LYS A 115 -20.91 0.74 -9.25
C LYS A 115 -20.53 -0.73 -9.04
N GLN A 116 -20.25 -1.51 -10.09
CA GLN A 116 -19.92 -2.94 -9.91
C GLN A 116 -18.47 -3.19 -9.47
N VAL A 117 -17.49 -2.45 -10.01
CA VAL A 117 -16.07 -2.58 -9.58
C VAL A 117 -15.89 -2.04 -8.15
N GLY A 118 -16.64 -1.00 -7.78
CA GLY A 118 -16.60 -0.44 -6.43
C GLY A 118 -17.13 -1.38 -5.33
N TRP A 119 -18.10 -2.25 -5.64
CA TRP A 119 -18.65 -3.20 -4.66
C TRP A 119 -17.71 -4.37 -4.39
N LYS A 120 -17.18 -5.02 -5.44
CA LYS A 120 -16.18 -6.10 -5.26
C LYS A 120 -14.91 -5.60 -4.57
N GLY A 121 -14.44 -4.40 -4.92
CA GLY A 121 -13.29 -3.78 -4.26
C GLY A 121 -13.53 -3.47 -2.78
N MET A 122 -14.75 -3.06 -2.41
CA MET A 122 -15.12 -2.81 -1.01
C MET A 122 -15.25 -4.10 -0.19
N GLU A 123 -15.76 -5.16 -0.82
CA GLU A 123 -15.83 -6.50 -0.21
C GLU A 123 -14.43 -7.07 0.07
N LEU A 124 -13.56 -7.11 -0.95
CA LEU A 124 -12.17 -7.55 -0.80
C LEU A 124 -11.46 -6.71 0.26
N SER A 125 -11.65 -5.38 0.27
CA SER A 125 -10.99 -4.53 1.25
C SER A 125 -11.44 -4.82 2.70
N THR A 126 -12.71 -5.20 2.89
CA THR A 126 -13.25 -5.57 4.20
C THR A 126 -12.70 -6.92 4.67
N ARG A 127 -12.69 -7.91 3.78
CA ARG A 127 -12.10 -9.24 4.04
C ARG A 127 -10.60 -9.15 4.33
N ALA A 128 -9.88 -8.39 3.50
CA ALA A 128 -8.46 -8.11 3.69
C ALA A 128 -8.18 -7.44 5.06
N ALA A 129 -9.02 -6.50 5.52
CA ALA A 129 -8.85 -5.89 6.83
C ALA A 129 -9.03 -6.88 7.99
N ALA A 130 -9.88 -7.91 7.83
CA ALA A 130 -10.06 -8.95 8.84
C ALA A 130 -8.84 -9.89 8.93
N VAL A 131 -8.23 -10.20 7.79
CA VAL A 131 -7.07 -11.10 7.66
C VAL A 131 -5.76 -10.39 7.98
N LEU A 132 -5.49 -9.28 7.29
CA LEU A 132 -4.22 -8.54 7.33
C LEU A 132 -4.19 -7.48 8.43
N GLY A 133 -5.35 -7.19 9.04
CA GLY A 133 -5.53 -6.13 10.03
C GLY A 133 -5.74 -4.75 9.39
N GLY A 134 -5.98 -3.77 10.26
CA GLY A 134 -6.27 -2.38 9.86
C GLY A 134 -7.75 -2.12 9.63
N SER A 135 -8.06 -1.09 8.86
CA SER A 135 -9.44 -0.75 8.45
C SER A 135 -9.61 -0.93 6.94
N PRO A 136 -10.84 -1.14 6.44
CA PRO A 136 -11.11 -1.11 5.00
C PRO A 136 -10.51 0.15 4.35
N GLY A 137 -9.78 -0.04 3.26
CA GLY A 137 -9.03 1.00 2.54
C GLY A 137 -7.66 1.38 3.13
N ALA A 138 -7.27 0.82 4.28
CA ALA A 138 -5.99 1.10 4.93
C ALA A 138 -5.22 -0.19 5.29
N VAL A 139 -5.50 -1.27 4.57
CA VAL A 139 -4.83 -2.56 4.74
C VAL A 139 -3.38 -2.47 4.29
N LYS A 140 -2.46 -3.00 5.09
CA LYS A 140 -1.05 -3.09 4.74
C LYS A 140 -0.79 -4.39 3.97
N TRP A 141 -0.93 -4.31 2.64
CA TRP A 141 -0.66 -5.43 1.76
C TRP A 141 0.80 -5.92 1.88
N PRO A 142 1.04 -7.24 1.75
CA PRO A 142 2.38 -7.76 1.54
C PRO A 142 3.07 -7.11 0.34
N TYR A 143 4.39 -7.24 0.30
CA TYR A 143 5.18 -6.73 -0.81
C TYR A 143 4.68 -7.29 -2.15
N GLY A 144 4.73 -6.45 -3.19
CA GLY A 144 4.23 -6.78 -4.53
C GLY A 144 2.71 -6.69 -4.72
N LEU A 145 1.94 -6.75 -3.63
CA LEU A 145 0.47 -6.64 -3.66
C LEU A 145 -0.05 -5.25 -3.30
N THR A 146 0.82 -4.30 -2.98
CA THR A 146 0.39 -2.91 -2.77
C THR A 146 -0.08 -2.31 -4.11
N PRO A 147 -1.21 -1.57 -4.14
CA PRO A 147 -1.63 -0.86 -5.35
C PRO A 147 -0.51 0.02 -5.90
N ALA A 148 -0.12 -0.17 -7.16
CA ALA A 148 0.90 0.66 -7.77
C ALA A 148 0.35 2.00 -8.23
N ALA A 149 1.22 3.01 -8.22
CA ALA A 149 0.96 4.27 -8.89
C ALA A 149 0.97 4.08 -10.41
N ARG A 150 0.07 4.78 -11.11
CA ARG A 150 -0.02 4.76 -12.59
C ARG A 150 1.28 5.17 -13.28
N SER A 151 2.04 6.09 -12.68
CA SER A 151 3.29 6.63 -13.23
C SER A 151 4.38 5.59 -13.50
N SER A 152 4.26 4.38 -12.95
CA SER A 152 5.25 3.31 -13.13
C SER A 152 5.08 2.52 -14.44
N TYR A 153 4.10 2.85 -15.28
CA TYR A 153 3.73 2.08 -16.47
C TYR A 153 3.85 2.89 -17.75
N LYS A 154 4.30 2.21 -18.82
CA LYS A 154 4.50 2.80 -20.14
C LYS A 154 3.19 3.06 -20.90
N SER A 155 2.11 2.34 -20.56
CA SER A 155 0.81 2.48 -21.22
C SER A 155 -0.35 2.26 -20.24
N GLN A 156 -1.54 2.72 -20.63
CA GLN A 156 -2.77 2.50 -19.88
C GLN A 156 -3.10 1.01 -19.78
N ASP A 157 -2.99 0.27 -20.89
CA ASP A 157 -3.32 -1.16 -20.94
C ASP A 157 -2.39 -1.97 -20.04
N ALA A 158 -1.08 -1.66 -20.02
CA ALA A 158 -0.13 -2.33 -19.14
C ALA A 158 -0.43 -2.03 -17.65
N TYR A 159 -0.86 -0.79 -17.35
CA TYR A 159 -1.29 -0.44 -16.00
C TYR A 159 -2.56 -1.21 -15.60
N GLU A 160 -3.56 -1.26 -16.46
CA GLU A 160 -4.84 -1.94 -16.19
C GLU A 160 -4.65 -3.45 -16.02
N ALA A 161 -3.86 -4.09 -16.89
CA ALA A 161 -3.51 -5.50 -16.76
C ALA A 161 -2.79 -5.79 -15.43
N ALA A 162 -1.83 -4.94 -15.05
CA ALA A 162 -1.10 -5.10 -13.79
C ALA A 162 -1.97 -4.80 -12.55
N VAL A 163 -2.95 -3.90 -12.65
CA VAL A 163 -3.93 -3.68 -11.58
C VAL A 163 -4.81 -4.92 -11.44
N GLN A 164 -5.29 -5.47 -12.54
CA GLN A 164 -6.15 -6.66 -12.54
C GLN A 164 -5.42 -7.88 -11.95
N GLY A 165 -4.21 -8.18 -12.43
CA GLY A 165 -3.40 -9.29 -11.90
C GLY A 165 -3.09 -9.14 -10.41
N ARG A 166 -2.88 -7.91 -9.92
CA ARG A 166 -2.74 -7.67 -8.47
C ARG A 166 -4.03 -7.91 -7.70
N LEU A 167 -5.18 -7.47 -8.22
CA LEU A 167 -6.47 -7.69 -7.55
C LEU A 167 -6.76 -9.19 -7.43
N GLU A 168 -6.45 -9.98 -8.45
CA GLU A 168 -6.56 -11.44 -8.42
C GLU A 168 -5.62 -12.05 -7.39
N ALA A 169 -4.36 -11.62 -7.34
CA ALA A 169 -3.41 -12.09 -6.33
C ALA A 169 -3.80 -11.69 -4.90
N GLN A 170 -4.34 -10.48 -4.71
CA GLN A 170 -4.90 -10.01 -3.44
C GLN A 170 -6.08 -10.88 -2.99
N GLU A 171 -7.01 -11.18 -3.90
CA GLU A 171 -8.16 -12.04 -3.65
C GLU A 171 -7.73 -13.46 -3.27
N LEU A 172 -6.79 -14.04 -4.02
CA LEU A 172 -6.24 -15.37 -3.74
C LEU A 172 -5.56 -15.44 -2.37
N LEU A 173 -4.75 -14.43 -2.03
CA LEU A 173 -4.10 -14.36 -0.72
C LEU A 173 -5.12 -14.32 0.43
N VAL A 174 -6.15 -13.48 0.29
CA VAL A 174 -7.18 -13.31 1.31
C VAL A 174 -7.99 -14.60 1.44
N ALA A 175 -8.43 -15.19 0.33
CA ALA A 175 -9.17 -16.45 0.32
C ALA A 175 -8.37 -17.60 0.95
N TRP A 176 -7.09 -17.74 0.60
CA TRP A 176 -6.19 -18.74 1.19
C TRP A 176 -6.03 -18.56 2.71
N ALA A 177 -5.87 -17.32 3.17
CA ALA A 177 -5.76 -17.06 4.60
C ALA A 177 -7.08 -17.32 5.33
N GLU A 178 -8.22 -16.98 4.73
CA GLU A 178 -9.56 -17.27 5.28
C GLU A 178 -9.81 -18.78 5.39
N GLU A 179 -9.50 -19.55 4.35
CA GLU A 179 -9.61 -21.02 4.32
C GLU A 179 -8.87 -21.67 5.50
N HIS A 180 -7.69 -21.16 5.83
CA HIS A 180 -6.87 -21.65 6.93
C HIS A 180 -7.13 -20.93 8.27
N GLY A 181 -8.10 -20.00 8.35
CA GLY A 181 -8.40 -19.24 9.56
C GLY A 181 -7.24 -18.35 10.06
N LEU A 182 -6.38 -17.91 9.15
CA LEU A 182 -5.15 -17.20 9.43
C LEU A 182 -5.36 -15.68 9.57
N ARG A 183 -4.52 -15.08 10.41
CA ARG A 183 -4.37 -13.62 10.51
C ARG A 183 -2.92 -13.21 10.37
N GLN A 184 -2.65 -12.13 9.65
CA GLN A 184 -1.30 -11.62 9.50
C GLN A 184 -0.72 -11.17 10.84
N SER A 185 0.57 -11.42 10.99
CA SER A 185 1.40 -10.90 12.07
C SER A 185 2.56 -10.10 11.49
N SER A 186 2.79 -8.91 12.05
CA SER A 186 3.95 -8.08 11.75
C SER A 186 5.24 -8.56 12.44
N THR A 187 5.16 -9.56 13.32
CA THR A 187 6.27 -10.05 14.14
C THR A 187 6.81 -11.41 13.68
N GLY A 188 6.14 -12.06 12.72
CA GLY A 188 6.66 -13.26 12.08
C GLY A 188 7.86 -12.94 11.21
N CYS A 189 9.01 -13.53 11.53
CA CYS A 189 10.29 -13.09 10.98
C CYS A 189 11.24 -14.23 10.57
N CYS A 190 11.08 -15.45 11.12
CA CYS A 190 11.95 -16.60 10.84
C CYS A 190 11.32 -17.93 11.32
N PRO A 191 11.79 -19.11 10.89
CA PRO A 191 11.27 -20.41 11.34
C PRO A 191 11.24 -20.60 12.86
N ARG A 192 12.22 -20.07 13.61
CA ARG A 192 12.19 -20.14 15.09
C ARG A 192 10.96 -19.47 15.69
N TRP A 193 10.40 -18.45 15.03
CA TRP A 193 9.15 -17.82 15.47
C TRP A 193 7.98 -18.81 15.46
N LEU A 194 7.91 -19.71 14.46
CA LEU A 194 6.90 -20.77 14.40
C LEU A 194 6.99 -21.76 15.57
N GLN A 195 8.16 -21.90 16.18
CA GLN A 195 8.37 -22.83 17.30
C GLN A 195 7.79 -22.31 18.62
N ARG A 196 7.38 -21.03 18.66
CA ARG A 196 6.95 -20.36 19.89
C ARG A 196 5.47 -20.56 20.16
N SER A 197 5.11 -20.47 21.44
CA SER A 197 3.71 -20.49 21.89
C SER A 197 3.00 -19.13 21.80
N SER A 198 3.72 -18.04 21.52
CA SER A 198 3.19 -16.68 21.48
C SER A 198 3.60 -15.93 20.21
N SER A 199 2.77 -15.01 19.75
CA SER A 199 3.03 -14.17 18.56
C SER A 199 4.15 -13.14 18.71
N ARG A 200 4.75 -12.97 19.90
CA ARG A 200 5.81 -11.98 20.13
C ARG A 200 7.01 -12.21 19.22
N GLN A 201 7.61 -11.12 18.74
CA GLN A 201 8.84 -11.15 17.95
C GLN A 201 9.96 -11.88 18.70
N CYS A 202 10.86 -12.54 17.95
CA CYS A 202 12.13 -13.04 18.48
C CYS A 202 12.88 -11.90 19.20
N ARG A 203 13.45 -12.19 20.37
CA ARG A 203 14.27 -11.20 21.10
C ARG A 203 15.56 -10.93 20.32
N ASP A 204 16.04 -9.70 20.45
CA ASP A 204 17.33 -9.13 20.02
C ASP A 204 18.25 -10.11 19.25
N GLY A 205 18.35 -9.88 17.94
CA GLY A 205 19.21 -10.68 17.05
C GLY A 205 18.54 -11.94 16.55
N ALA A 206 17.98 -12.79 17.43
CA ALA A 206 17.66 -14.21 17.18
C ALA A 206 16.71 -14.54 16.00
N CYS A 207 16.21 -13.53 15.30
CA CYS A 207 15.63 -13.67 13.99
C CYS A 207 16.70 -14.04 12.94
N THR A 208 16.68 -15.29 12.48
CA THR A 208 17.66 -15.80 11.50
C THR A 208 17.61 -15.12 10.11
N ARG A 209 16.62 -14.25 9.89
CA ARG A 209 16.58 -13.31 8.76
C ARG A 209 17.53 -12.13 8.92
N GLN A 210 17.77 -11.68 10.15
CA GLN A 210 18.51 -10.44 10.47
C GLN A 210 19.87 -10.72 11.14
N ASP A 211 20.06 -11.89 11.74
CA ASP A 211 21.29 -12.30 12.41
C ASP A 211 22.36 -12.82 11.44
N PRO A 212 23.61 -12.35 11.51
CA PRO A 212 24.74 -12.94 10.79
C PRO A 212 25.19 -14.29 11.39
N PRO A 213 25.55 -15.29 10.55
CA PRO A 213 25.26 -15.35 9.12
C PRO A 213 23.76 -15.54 8.90
N ALA A 214 23.16 -14.71 8.06
CA ALA A 214 21.72 -14.69 7.82
C ALA A 214 21.34 -15.82 6.84
N LEU A 215 21.58 -17.06 7.26
CA LEU A 215 21.45 -18.28 6.46
C LEU A 215 20.03 -18.48 5.89
N ASP A 216 19.03 -17.86 6.51
CA ASP A 216 17.65 -17.95 6.05
C ASP A 216 17.19 -16.68 5.28
N ALA A 217 18.03 -15.64 5.17
CA ALA A 217 17.59 -14.35 4.65
C ALA A 217 17.15 -14.38 3.19
N TYR A 218 17.82 -15.17 2.35
CA TYR A 218 17.52 -15.26 0.92
C TYR A 218 16.15 -15.89 0.67
N TRP A 219 15.92 -17.11 1.15
CA TRP A 219 14.61 -17.73 0.96
C TRP A 219 13.48 -17.08 1.78
N LEU A 220 13.78 -16.39 2.87
CA LEU A 220 12.81 -15.58 3.62
C LEU A 220 12.53 -14.22 2.97
N ASP A 221 13.01 -13.94 1.77
CA ASP A 221 12.72 -12.67 1.13
C ASP A 221 11.19 -12.44 1.01
N HIS A 222 10.79 -11.20 1.31
CA HIS A 222 9.39 -10.80 1.36
C HIS A 222 8.47 -11.65 2.27
N THR A 223 9.01 -12.14 3.41
CA THR A 223 8.23 -12.93 4.39
C THR A 223 6.93 -12.26 4.84
N VAL A 224 5.88 -13.07 5.03
CA VAL A 224 4.67 -12.75 5.78
C VAL A 224 4.47 -13.81 6.88
N GLY A 225 4.23 -13.36 8.11
CA GLY A 225 3.89 -14.24 9.22
C GLY A 225 2.39 -14.34 9.44
N TRP A 226 1.93 -15.53 9.81
CA TRP A 226 0.52 -15.84 9.98
C TRP A 226 0.25 -16.52 11.33
N LEU A 227 -0.83 -16.10 11.98
CA LEU A 227 -1.31 -16.61 13.25
C LEU A 227 -2.58 -17.43 13.04
N LEU A 228 -2.69 -18.53 13.79
CA LEU A 228 -3.95 -19.25 14.01
C LEU A 228 -4.28 -19.20 15.50
N GLY A 229 -5.45 -18.66 15.85
CA GLY A 229 -5.84 -18.51 17.26
C GLY A 229 -4.83 -17.70 18.10
N GLY A 230 -4.12 -16.74 17.49
CA GLY A 230 -3.11 -15.92 18.17
C GLY A 230 -1.72 -16.57 18.32
N ARG A 231 -1.54 -17.81 17.84
CA ARG A 231 -0.25 -18.53 17.85
C ARG A 231 0.41 -18.53 16.47
N PRO A 232 1.76 -18.45 16.39
CA PRO A 232 2.51 -18.64 15.14
C PRO A 232 2.12 -19.95 14.45
N ALA A 233 1.64 -19.87 13.21
CA ALA A 233 1.13 -21.04 12.48
C ALA A 233 1.80 -21.23 11.13
N VAL A 234 1.97 -20.15 10.35
CA VAL A 234 2.55 -20.22 8.99
C VAL A 234 3.51 -19.05 8.77
N LEU A 235 4.58 -19.30 8.03
CA LEU A 235 5.37 -18.30 7.32
C LEU A 235 5.22 -18.55 5.84
N THR A 236 4.97 -17.49 5.09
CA THR A 236 5.06 -17.51 3.64
C THR A 236 6.16 -16.56 3.20
N SER A 237 6.92 -16.91 2.16
CA SER A 237 7.87 -16.02 1.50
C SER A 237 7.76 -16.17 -0.01
N ALA A 238 8.26 -15.18 -0.74
CA ALA A 238 8.23 -15.14 -2.20
C ALA A 238 9.55 -14.59 -2.73
N PRO A 239 10.67 -15.29 -2.49
CA PRO A 239 11.96 -14.86 -3.00
C PRO A 239 12.03 -14.89 -4.53
N TYR A 240 12.83 -13.98 -5.08
CA TYR A 240 13.18 -13.96 -6.50
C TYR A 240 14.09 -15.11 -6.91
N HIS A 241 14.92 -15.60 -5.97
CA HIS A 241 15.85 -16.70 -6.18
C HIS A 241 15.69 -17.72 -5.07
N PHE A 242 15.67 -18.99 -5.45
CA PHE A 242 15.58 -20.10 -4.49
C PHE A 242 16.54 -21.20 -4.95
N GLU A 243 17.71 -21.22 -4.33
CA GLU A 243 18.83 -22.05 -4.76
C GLU A 243 18.90 -23.38 -4.01
N HIS A 244 19.85 -24.23 -4.40
CA HIS A 244 20.07 -25.52 -3.74
C HIS A 244 20.34 -25.36 -2.23
N GLN A 245 21.13 -24.35 -1.85
CA GLN A 245 21.47 -24.07 -0.45
C GLN A 245 20.24 -23.72 0.39
N ASP A 246 19.30 -22.96 -0.18
CA ASP A 246 18.02 -22.65 0.48
C ASP A 246 17.16 -23.90 0.66
N GLN A 247 17.17 -24.80 -0.33
CA GLN A 247 16.46 -26.06 -0.24
C GLN A 247 17.04 -26.99 0.83
N GLU A 248 18.36 -27.08 0.95
CA GLU A 248 19.03 -27.80 2.03
C GLU A 248 18.70 -27.18 3.39
N ARG A 249 18.66 -25.85 3.45
CA ARG A 249 18.34 -25.11 4.67
C ARG A 249 16.90 -25.36 5.14
N LEU A 250 15.92 -25.36 4.23
CA LEU A 250 14.54 -25.73 4.56
C LEU A 250 14.41 -27.19 5.01
N ARG A 251 15.12 -28.11 4.35
CA ARG A 251 15.16 -29.53 4.78
C ARG A 251 15.77 -29.68 6.17
N TRP A 252 16.79 -28.90 6.50
CA TRP A 252 17.37 -28.88 7.84
C TRP A 252 16.33 -28.47 8.88
N TRP A 253 15.54 -27.41 8.63
CA TRP A 253 14.49 -26.98 9.56
C TRP A 253 13.44 -28.05 9.83
N THR A 254 12.94 -28.73 8.79
CA THR A 254 11.94 -29.80 8.95
C THR A 254 12.51 -31.09 9.55
N THR A 255 13.84 -31.27 9.49
CA THR A 255 14.54 -32.36 10.18
C THR A 255 14.76 -32.05 11.67
N GLN A 256 15.10 -30.80 12.00
CA GLN A 256 15.34 -30.38 13.39
C GLN A 256 14.06 -30.26 14.21
N ASP A 257 12.95 -29.92 13.57
CA ASP A 257 11.65 -29.81 14.22
C ASP A 257 10.61 -30.63 13.45
N PRO A 258 10.22 -31.82 13.96
CA PRO A 258 9.28 -32.69 13.28
C PRO A 258 7.86 -32.14 13.27
N LEU A 259 7.59 -31.00 13.91
CA LEU A 259 6.32 -30.27 13.78
C LEU A 259 6.37 -29.23 12.66
N LEU A 260 7.54 -28.94 12.07
CA LEU A 260 7.62 -28.07 10.90
C LEU A 260 7.43 -28.88 9.61
N ARG A 261 6.66 -28.30 8.69
CA ARG A 261 6.48 -28.77 7.32
C ARG A 261 6.72 -27.62 6.37
N SER A 262 7.07 -27.95 5.12
CA SER A 262 7.29 -26.96 4.08
C SER A 262 6.77 -27.42 2.74
N ALA A 263 6.28 -26.48 1.94
CA ALA A 263 5.82 -26.69 0.57
C ALA A 263 6.31 -25.56 -0.33
N ARG A 264 6.34 -25.83 -1.63
CA ARG A 264 6.74 -24.88 -2.67
C ARG A 264 5.64 -24.73 -3.71
N GLY A 265 5.42 -23.51 -4.17
CA GLY A 265 4.51 -23.20 -5.25
C GLY A 265 4.96 -22.00 -6.05
N THR A 266 4.07 -21.47 -6.87
CA THR A 266 4.28 -20.21 -7.60
C THR A 266 4.02 -19.04 -6.65
N GLY A 267 4.91 -18.04 -6.65
CA GLY A 267 4.79 -16.86 -5.81
C GLY A 267 3.54 -16.03 -6.08
N TRP A 268 3.10 -15.29 -5.06
CA TRP A 268 1.87 -14.50 -5.13
C TRP A 268 2.06 -13.14 -5.82
N TYR A 269 3.27 -12.76 -6.22
CA TYR A 269 3.53 -11.55 -6.99
C TYR A 269 4.82 -11.64 -7.78
N GLY A 270 4.93 -10.83 -8.83
CA GLY A 270 6.13 -10.76 -9.66
C GLY A 270 6.27 -11.98 -10.57
N PHE A 271 6.96 -11.77 -11.69
CA PHE A 271 7.28 -12.85 -12.62
C PHE A 271 8.29 -13.80 -11.96
N ASP A 272 8.01 -15.11 -12.00
CA ASP A 272 8.88 -16.21 -11.56
C ASP A 272 9.31 -16.25 -10.08
N THR A 273 8.64 -15.54 -9.17
CA THR A 273 8.92 -15.74 -7.74
C THR A 273 8.47 -17.14 -7.30
N THR A 274 9.22 -17.76 -6.41
CA THR A 274 8.85 -19.06 -5.82
C THR A 274 8.13 -18.80 -4.51
N GLN A 275 6.91 -19.31 -4.33
CA GLN A 275 6.32 -19.31 -3.00
C GLN A 275 6.95 -20.40 -2.15
N ILE A 276 7.44 -20.03 -0.98
CA ILE A 276 7.78 -20.97 0.08
C ILE A 276 6.74 -20.82 1.18
N VAL A 277 6.21 -21.95 1.65
CA VAL A 277 5.31 -22.02 2.80
C VAL A 277 5.95 -22.92 3.84
N VAL A 278 6.07 -22.44 5.08
CA VAL A 278 6.54 -23.22 6.24
C VAL A 278 5.51 -23.11 7.34
N TRP A 279 5.06 -24.24 7.89
CA TRP A 279 3.98 -24.23 8.89
C TRP A 279 4.17 -25.26 10.01
N ARG A 280 3.37 -25.08 11.06
CA ARG A 280 3.26 -25.98 12.21
C ARG A 280 2.20 -27.06 11.97
N ALA A 281 2.64 -28.30 11.81
CA ALA A 281 1.80 -29.47 11.55
C ALA A 281 0.83 -29.81 12.70
N ASP A 282 1.17 -29.43 13.93
CA ASP A 282 0.29 -29.55 15.10
C ASP A 282 -0.83 -28.50 15.13
N LEU A 283 -0.76 -27.46 14.30
CA LEU A 283 -1.80 -26.44 14.16
C LEU A 283 -2.58 -26.56 12.86
N LEU A 284 -1.89 -26.91 11.77
CA LEU A 284 -2.45 -27.11 10.45
C LEU A 284 -1.83 -28.37 9.87
N GLU A 285 -2.65 -29.41 9.67
CA GLU A 285 -2.17 -30.69 9.15
C GLU A 285 -1.56 -30.54 7.75
N THR A 286 -2.28 -29.85 6.86
CA THR A 286 -1.86 -29.60 5.48
C THR A 286 -2.05 -28.13 5.13
N VAL A 287 -1.09 -27.56 4.42
CA VAL A 287 -1.17 -26.22 3.84
C VAL A 287 -0.69 -26.30 2.39
N THR A 288 -1.58 -25.94 1.47
CA THR A 288 -1.25 -25.86 0.05
C THR A 288 -0.70 -24.46 -0.24
N PRO A 289 0.38 -24.33 -1.04
CA PRO A 289 0.78 -23.03 -1.58
C PRO A 289 -0.39 -22.35 -2.30
N LEU A 290 -0.36 -21.02 -2.38
CA LEU A 290 -1.23 -20.26 -3.27
C LEU A 290 -1.09 -20.86 -4.66
N GLY A 291 -2.21 -21.31 -5.23
CA GLY A 291 -2.23 -21.84 -6.58
C GLY A 291 -1.67 -20.81 -7.57
N PRO A 292 -1.24 -21.23 -8.78
CA PRO A 292 -0.73 -20.31 -9.77
C PRO A 292 -1.76 -19.21 -10.00
N VAL A 293 -1.36 -17.95 -9.80
CA VAL A 293 -2.06 -16.85 -10.46
C VAL A 293 -1.73 -17.04 -11.93
N PRO A 294 -2.71 -17.32 -12.82
CA PRO A 294 -2.42 -17.35 -14.24
C PRO A 294 -1.91 -15.96 -14.62
N LEU A 295 -0.60 -15.84 -14.84
CA LEU A 295 -0.02 -14.60 -15.33
C LEU A 295 -0.58 -14.42 -16.75
N THR A 296 -1.46 -13.44 -16.92
CA THR A 296 -1.82 -12.99 -18.26
C THR A 296 -0.53 -12.47 -18.86
N GLU A 297 -0.02 -13.14 -19.89
CA GLU A 297 1.18 -12.71 -20.61
C GLU A 297 1.00 -11.23 -20.97
N ALA A 298 1.91 -10.38 -20.50
CA ALA A 298 1.91 -8.99 -20.92
C ALA A 298 2.12 -8.99 -22.45
N PRO A 299 1.30 -8.27 -23.23
CA PRO A 299 1.56 -8.13 -24.65
C PRO A 299 2.97 -7.57 -24.83
N ALA A 300 3.77 -8.26 -25.65
CA ALA A 300 5.15 -7.94 -25.95
C ALA A 300 5.32 -6.54 -26.57
#